data_AF-A0A8B9UKP0-F1
#
_entry.id   AF-A0A8B9UKP0-F1
#
_cell.length_a   1.000
_cell.length_b   1.000
_cell.length_c   1.000
_cell.angle_alpha   90.00
_cell.angle_beta   90.00
_cell.angle_gamma   90.00
#
_symmetry.space_group_name_H-M   'P 1'
#
loop_
_entity.id
_entity.type
_entity.pdbx_description
1 polymer ?
#
loop_
_entity_poly.entity_id
_entity_poly.type
_entity_poly.pdbx_seq_one_letter_code
_entity_poly.pdbx_strand_id
1 'polypeptide(L)' 'MRTHALEMGFTINEYTIRPLGVTGVAGEALPVECEKDIFDYIQWKYREPKDRSE' A
#
# COMPACT_ATOMS: atom_id res chain seq x y z
N MET A 1 -3.66 6.75 4.28
CA MET A 1 -3.00 5.52 3.76
C MET A 1 -3.00 5.44 2.23
N ARG A 2 -4.16 5.37 1.55
CA ARG A 2 -4.20 5.23 0.07
C ARG A 2 -3.51 6.38 -0.68
N THR A 3 -3.67 7.62 -0.22
CA THR A 3 -2.98 8.80 -0.81
C THR A 3 -1.46 8.69 -0.72
N HIS A 4 -0.93 8.34 0.46
CA HIS A 4 0.51 8.11 0.66
C HIS A 4 1.05 6.99 -0.23
N ALA A 5 0.27 5.91 -0.41
CA ALA A 5 0.65 4.85 -1.34
C ALA A 5 0.83 5.38 -2.77
N LEU A 6 -0.06 6.26 -3.26
CA LEU A 6 0.04 6.85 -4.60
C LEU A 6 1.31 7.70 -4.75
N GLU A 7 1.66 8.48 -3.72
CA GLU A 7 2.91 9.27 -3.69
C GLU A 7 4.15 8.36 -3.73
N MET A 8 4.06 7.18 -3.11
CA MET A 8 5.10 6.15 -3.14
C MET A 8 5.10 5.31 -4.43
N GLY A 9 4.20 5.59 -5.38
CA GLY A 9 4.09 4.83 -6.63
C GLY A 9 3.38 3.49 -6.48
N PHE A 10 2.44 3.37 -5.56
CA PHE A 10 1.60 2.19 -5.35
C PHE A 10 0.12 2.56 -5.34
N THR A 11 -0.72 1.65 -5.80
CA THR A 11 -2.17 1.73 -5.60
C THR A 11 -2.63 0.62 -4.66
N ILE A 12 -3.45 0.98 -3.67
CA ILE A 12 -3.99 0.05 -2.68
C ILE A 12 -5.52 0.07 -2.79
N ASN A 13 -6.10 -1.11 -2.98
CA ASN A 13 -7.52 -1.35 -2.79
C ASN A 13 -7.74 -2.44 -1.72
N GLU A 14 -8.99 -2.86 -1.54
CA GLU A 14 -9.39 -3.90 -0.58
C GLU A 14 -8.91 -5.32 -0.94
N TYR A 15 -8.40 -5.52 -2.16
CA TYR A 15 -7.98 -6.83 -2.65
C TYR A 15 -6.47 -6.98 -2.76
N THR A 16 -5.78 -5.91 -3.20
CA THR A 16 -4.38 -5.97 -3.63
C THR A 16 -3.68 -4.61 -3.47
N ILE A 17 -2.37 -4.66 -3.28
CA ILE A 17 -1.45 -3.55 -3.55
C ILE A 17 -0.73 -3.82 -4.88
N ARG A 18 -0.64 -2.80 -5.73
CA ARG A 18 0.00 -2.90 -7.05
C ARG A 18 0.95 -1.73 -7.25
N PRO A 19 2.13 -1.92 -7.86
CA PRO A 19 2.99 -0.82 -8.26
C PRO A 19 2.34 -0.04 -9.40
N LEU A 20 2.49 1.27 -9.37
CA LEU A 20 2.14 2.16 -10.46
C LEU A 20 3.37 2.38 -11.32
N GLY A 21 3.27 2.01 -12.60
CA GLY A 21 4.30 2.36 -13.58
C GLY A 21 4.32 3.86 -13.87
N VAL A 22 5.35 4.32 -14.60
CA VAL A 22 5.49 5.72 -15.05
C VAL A 22 4.31 6.23 -15.88
N THR A 23 3.53 5.32 -16.47
CA THR A 23 2.31 5.61 -17.24
C THR A 23 1.06 5.78 -16.38
N GLY A 24 1.14 5.54 -15.06
CA GLY A 24 -0.01 5.51 -14.15
C GLY A 24 -0.86 4.25 -14.24
N VAL A 25 -0.42 3.24 -15.01
CA VAL A 25 -1.10 1.94 -15.10
C VAL A 25 -0.64 1.04 -13.95
N ALA A 26 -1.61 0.43 -13.27
CA ALA A 26 -1.36 -0.52 -12.18
C ALA A 26 -0.78 -1.83 -12.73
N GLY A 27 0.37 -2.24 -12.21
CA GLY A 27 1.02 -3.50 -12.53
C GLY A 27 0.37 -4.71 -11.86
N GLU A 28 1.15 -5.78 -11.70
CA GLU A 28 0.69 -7.00 -11.03
C GLU A 28 0.54 -6.81 -9.52
N ALA A 29 -0.31 -7.65 -8.91
CA ALA A 29 -0.50 -7.66 -7.47
C ALA A 29 0.77 -8.16 -6.76
N LEU A 30 1.24 -7.39 -5.78
CA LEU A 30 2.38 -7.81 -4.96
C LEU A 30 1.91 -8.87 -3.95
N PRO A 31 2.80 -9.81 -3.58
CA PRO A 31 2.50 -10.77 -2.52
C PRO A 31 2.33 -10.04 -1.19
N VAL A 32 1.22 -10.34 -0.51
CA VAL A 32 0.87 -9.83 0.81
C VAL A 32 0.43 -11.02 1.66
N GLU A 33 1.20 -11.33 2.69
CA GLU A 33 0.89 -12.38 3.65
C GLU A 33 0.28 -11.79 4.94
N CYS A 34 0.59 -10.53 5.25
CA CYS A 34 0.03 -9.84 6.40
C CYS A 34 -0.16 -8.33 6.18
N GLU A 35 -0.91 -7.67 7.07
CA GLU A 35 -1.13 -6.22 6.98
C GLU A 35 0.17 -5.42 6.98
N LYS A 36 1.19 -5.89 7.71
CA LYS A 36 2.46 -5.20 7.84
C LYS A 36 3.19 -5.07 6.51
N ASP A 37 3.07 -6.06 5.63
CA ASP A 37 3.70 -6.01 4.30
C ASP A 37 3.23 -4.78 3.52
N ILE A 38 1.95 -4.41 3.67
CA ILE A 38 1.38 -3.23 3.02
C ILE A 38 2.04 -1.95 3.55
N PHE A 39 2.30 -1.87 4.86
CA PHE A 39 3.01 -0.75 5.47
C PHE A 39 4.47 -0.69 5.02
N ASP A 40 5.13 -1.84 4.93
CA ASP A 40 6.53 -1.95 4.52
C ASP A 40 6.71 -1.51 3.05
N TYR A 41 5.81 -1.89 2.13
CA TYR A 41 5.85 -1.44 0.73
C TYR A 41 5.76 0.07 0.57
N ILE A 42 4.90 0.73 1.35
CA ILE A 42 4.73 2.18 1.31
C ILE A 42 5.70 2.92 2.24
N GLN A 43 6.75 2.23 2.71
CA GLN A 43 7.79 2.75 3.61
C GLN A 43 7.23 3.45 4.86
N TRP A 44 6.16 2.89 5.41
CA TRP A 44 5.49 3.47 6.58
C TRP A 44 5.64 2.56 7.79
N LYS A 45 5.75 3.15 8.98
CA LYS A 45 5.83 2.37 10.21
C LYS A 45 4.47 1.71 10.46
N TYR A 46 4.49 0.40 10.69
CA TYR A 46 3.29 -0.33 11.10
C TYR A 46 2.63 0.34 12.32
N ARG A 47 1.35 0.66 12.17
CA ARG A 47 0.48 1.15 13.25
C ARG A 47 -0.47 0.02 13.64
N GLU A 48 -0.69 -0.20 14.92
CA GLU A 48 -1.71 -1.15 15.39
C GLU A 48 -3.12 -0.66 15.01
N PRO A 49 -4.13 -1.53 14.85
CA PRO A 49 -5.49 -1.13 14.50
C PRO A 49 -6.07 -0.03 15.41
N LYS A 50 -5.79 -0.11 16.71
CA LYS A 50 -6.20 0.89 17.72
C LYS A 50 -5.61 2.29 17.49
N ASP A 51 -4.44 2.36 16.85
CA ASP A 51 -3.72 3.61 16.57
C ASP A 51 -4.10 4.18 15.21
N ARG A 52 -5.07 3.59 14.48
CA ARG A 52 -5.52 4.01 13.14
C ARG A 52 -6.90 4.69 13.12
N SER A 53 -7.50 4.91 14.28
CA SER A 53 -8.75 5.67 14.41
C SER A 53 -8.46 7.17 14.26
N GLU A 54 -8.47 7.64 13.01
CA GLU A 54 -8.45 9.06 12.61
C GLU A 54 -9.87 9.57 12.32
#